data_AF-A0A024UDI4-F1
#
_entry.id   AF-A0A024UDI4-F1
#
_cell.length_a   1.000
_cell.length_b   1.000
_cell.length_c   1.000
_cell.angle_alpha   90.00
_cell.angle_beta   90.00
_cell.angle_gamma   90.00
#
_symmetry.space_group_name_H-M   'P 1'
#
loop_
_entity.id
_entity.type
_entity.pdbx_description
1 polymer ?
#
loop_
_entity_poly.entity_id
_entity_poly.type
_entity_poly.pdbx_seq_one_letter_code
_entity_poly.pdbx_strand_id
1 'polypeptide(L)'
;MASAEVGDTMQVVWVDMATKRGGGTVEISLSDVRHLDNMTVYDLKQVLATKLRLSASTQVDLKLYGHSLPSGRASAYLPFLRVNAPRFVLAFTKRAATMPLFVKTISGRTVCLHVYAHETIGQVKAMLEDKDAIPVASRRLVYGGVELADWHTVSRYNIQPNATLHGLARLVGGSAMHGGPAAQPTTRSGGTVKFADVGNPDMMEVVSFSSAAPAWRCVGHGLNLMATCVNCTCDAFGSTVYIPQGFRPFNILEHRSRCPACDECVSPMSCGFYKCLWRFEGTKAGMHMSSGWNAAEGNVFHQYKSEGSSMVAWESLVVVARALKMKECVVCFEELRDLGVTSLLCNHRIHSTCLTQWTSSCRARHAHVTCPLCRARLS
;
A
#
# COMPACT_ATOMS: atom_id res chain seq x y z
N MET A 1 -26.14 -10.61 29.10
CA MET A 1 -25.99 -10.26 27.68
C MET A 1 -24.63 -10.77 27.23
N ALA A 2 -24.60 -11.59 26.18
CA ALA A 2 -23.50 -12.49 25.85
C ALA A 2 -22.13 -11.78 25.69
N SER A 3 -21.13 -12.31 26.40
CA SER A 3 -19.71 -12.05 26.14
C SER A 3 -19.38 -12.57 24.74
N ALA A 4 -19.12 -11.69 23.78
CA ALA A 4 -18.59 -12.09 22.49
C ALA A 4 -17.18 -12.66 22.70
N GLU A 5 -17.01 -13.96 22.49
CA GLU A 5 -15.70 -14.61 22.41
C GLU A 5 -14.82 -13.85 21.40
N VAL A 6 -13.64 -13.41 21.84
CA VAL A 6 -12.64 -12.80 20.98
C VAL A 6 -12.12 -13.91 20.06
N GLY A 7 -12.53 -13.90 18.79
CA GLY A 7 -12.12 -14.94 17.85
C GLY A 7 -10.60 -14.94 17.60
N ASP A 8 -9.98 -16.11 17.67
CA ASP A 8 -8.55 -16.35 17.43
C ASP A 8 -8.14 -16.25 15.94
N THR A 9 -8.99 -15.66 15.10
CA THR A 9 -8.81 -15.61 13.64
C THR A 9 -9.16 -14.24 13.05
N MET A 10 -8.42 -13.83 12.02
CA MET A 10 -8.66 -12.63 11.23
C MET A 10 -8.94 -12.98 9.78
N GLN A 11 -9.98 -12.37 9.22
CA GLN A 11 -10.34 -12.52 7.82
C GLN A 11 -9.66 -11.47 6.94
N VAL A 12 -8.90 -11.94 5.95
CA VAL A 12 -8.28 -11.13 4.89
C VAL A 12 -9.06 -11.32 3.61
N VAL A 13 -9.57 -10.23 3.02
CA VAL A 13 -10.21 -10.29 1.70
C VAL A 13 -9.12 -10.51 0.65
N TRP A 14 -9.40 -11.28 -0.40
CA TRP A 14 -8.46 -11.43 -1.50
C TRP A 14 -9.07 -11.04 -2.83
N VAL A 15 -8.22 -10.55 -3.74
CA VAL A 15 -8.61 -10.11 -5.08
C VAL A 15 -7.58 -10.56 -6.10
N ASP A 16 -8.07 -11.20 -7.17
CA ASP A 16 -7.28 -11.45 -8.37
C ASP A 16 -7.37 -10.21 -9.27
N MET A 17 -6.25 -9.48 -9.36
CA MET A 17 -6.15 -8.23 -10.11
C MET A 17 -6.18 -8.44 -11.62
N ALA A 18 -5.83 -9.63 -12.13
CA ALA A 18 -5.89 -9.93 -13.56
C ALA A 18 -7.34 -10.10 -14.02
N THR A 19 -8.14 -10.81 -13.22
CA THR A 19 -9.57 -11.03 -13.54
C THR A 19 -10.50 -9.97 -12.97
N LYS A 20 -9.98 -9.11 -12.09
CA LYS A 20 -10.75 -8.12 -11.32
C LYS A 20 -11.88 -8.75 -10.50
N ARG A 21 -11.71 -10.01 -10.09
CA ARG A 21 -12.67 -10.76 -9.27
C ARG A 21 -12.12 -10.90 -7.86
N GLY A 22 -12.88 -10.40 -6.89
CA GLY A 22 -12.65 -10.64 -5.45
C GLY A 22 -13.55 -11.79 -5.01
N GLY A 23 -12.99 -12.86 -4.46
CA GLY A 23 -13.73 -14.13 -4.34
C GLY A 23 -13.93 -14.67 -2.94
N GLY A 24 -13.51 -13.95 -1.88
CA GLY A 24 -13.82 -14.33 -0.51
C GLY A 24 -12.79 -13.88 0.50
N THR A 25 -12.71 -14.62 1.59
CA THR A 25 -11.76 -14.36 2.69
C THR A 25 -10.85 -15.55 2.89
N VAL A 26 -9.60 -15.27 3.22
CA VAL A 26 -8.67 -16.24 3.79
C VAL A 26 -8.47 -15.90 5.26
N GLU A 27 -8.43 -16.92 6.10
CA GLU A 27 -8.28 -16.75 7.55
C GLU A 27 -6.82 -16.90 7.98
N ILE A 28 -6.37 -15.95 8.79
CA ILE A 28 -5.13 -16.02 9.56
C ILE A 28 -5.53 -16.31 11.00
N SER A 29 -5.09 -17.44 11.54
CA SER A 29 -5.22 -17.79 12.96
C SER A 29 -3.93 -17.48 13.73
N LEU A 30 -3.99 -17.54 15.06
CA LEU A 30 -2.79 -17.47 15.91
C LEU A 30 -1.72 -18.51 15.54
N SER A 31 -2.11 -19.68 15.03
CA SER A 31 -1.15 -20.70 14.59
C SER A 31 -0.38 -20.30 13.34
N ASP A 32 -0.94 -19.44 12.50
CA ASP A 32 -0.28 -18.94 11.28
C ASP A 32 0.77 -17.86 11.57
N VAL A 33 0.76 -17.30 12.80
CA VAL A 33 1.60 -16.17 13.22
C VAL A 33 2.37 -16.46 14.52
N ARG A 34 2.71 -17.74 14.78
CA ARG A 34 3.39 -18.21 16.02
C ARG A 34 4.71 -17.50 16.37
N HIS A 35 5.31 -16.77 15.44
CA HIS A 35 6.52 -15.97 15.65
C HIS A 35 6.35 -14.54 15.14
N LEU A 36 5.19 -13.93 15.40
CA LEU A 36 4.84 -12.65 14.78
C LEU A 36 5.88 -11.54 15.02
N ASP A 37 6.54 -11.54 16.17
CA ASP A 37 7.59 -10.57 16.52
C ASP A 37 8.77 -10.56 15.54
N ASN A 38 9.03 -11.69 14.88
CA ASN A 38 10.09 -11.87 13.88
C ASN A 38 9.56 -11.97 12.46
N MET A 39 8.24 -12.03 12.28
CA MET A 39 7.61 -12.18 10.98
C MET A 39 7.62 -10.85 10.24
N THR A 40 8.01 -10.85 8.97
CA THR A 40 7.95 -9.66 8.11
C THR A 40 6.62 -9.60 7.35
N VAL A 41 6.29 -8.43 6.80
CA VAL A 41 5.16 -8.28 5.86
C VAL A 41 5.31 -9.23 4.65
N TYR A 42 6.55 -9.54 4.24
CA TYR A 42 6.81 -10.52 3.18
C TYR A 42 6.40 -11.93 3.61
N ASP A 43 6.80 -12.37 4.80
CA ASP A 43 6.43 -13.70 5.32
C ASP A 43 4.92 -13.83 5.45
N LEU A 44 4.24 -12.77 5.89
CA LEU A 44 2.78 -12.73 5.98
C LEU A 44 2.12 -12.87 4.61
N LYS A 45 2.66 -12.20 3.58
CA LYS A 45 2.23 -12.38 2.19
C LYS A 45 2.41 -13.84 1.75
N GLN A 46 3.49 -14.51 2.13
CA GLN A 46 3.74 -15.92 1.78
C GLN A 46 2.77 -16.89 2.47
N VAL A 47 2.45 -16.66 3.75
CA VAL A 47 1.45 -17.45 4.47
C VAL A 47 0.09 -17.35 3.79
N LEU A 48 -0.32 -16.13 3.45
CA LEU A 48 -1.58 -15.86 2.76
C LEU A 48 -1.61 -16.47 1.34
N ALA A 49 -0.50 -16.35 0.59
CA ALA A 49 -0.38 -16.94 -0.74
C ALA A 49 -0.46 -18.47 -0.71
N THR A 50 0.19 -19.10 0.28
CA THR A 50 0.16 -20.56 0.49
C THR A 50 -1.25 -21.04 0.79
N LYS A 51 -1.98 -20.37 1.69
CA LYS A 51 -3.38 -20.70 2.00
C LYS A 51 -4.32 -20.59 0.80
N LEU A 52 -4.05 -19.65 -0.10
CA LEU A 52 -4.78 -19.49 -1.37
C LEU A 52 -4.24 -20.38 -2.50
N ARG A 53 -3.24 -21.23 -2.24
CA ARG A 53 -2.59 -22.11 -3.21
C ARG A 53 -2.09 -21.35 -4.45
N LEU A 54 -1.54 -20.15 -4.24
CA LEU A 54 -0.94 -19.35 -5.31
C LEU A 54 0.43 -19.92 -5.70
N SER A 55 0.79 -19.82 -6.98
CA SER A 55 2.10 -20.23 -7.45
C SER A 55 3.19 -19.27 -6.94
N ALA A 56 4.44 -19.76 -6.83
CA ALA A 56 5.58 -18.92 -6.45
C ALA A 56 5.84 -17.75 -7.43
N SER A 57 5.35 -17.85 -8.67
CA SER A 57 5.42 -16.79 -9.68
C SER A 57 4.31 -15.72 -9.56
N THR A 58 3.36 -15.91 -8.65
CA THR A 58 2.25 -14.98 -8.44
C THR A 58 2.76 -13.73 -7.72
N GLN A 59 2.51 -12.55 -8.30
CA GLN A 59 2.82 -11.29 -7.62
C GLN A 59 1.76 -11.03 -6.58
N VAL A 60 2.17 -10.83 -5.32
CA VAL A 60 1.28 -10.64 -4.18
C VAL A 60 1.56 -9.30 -3.51
N ASP A 61 0.49 -8.57 -3.26
CA ASP A 61 0.49 -7.35 -2.49
C ASP A 61 -0.54 -7.42 -1.36
N LEU A 62 -0.17 -6.89 -0.20
CA LEU A 62 -1.00 -6.89 1.00
C LEU A 62 -1.28 -5.45 1.34
N LYS A 63 -2.54 -5.06 1.21
CA LYS A 63 -3.01 -3.69 1.40
C LYS A 63 -3.74 -3.57 2.72
N LEU A 64 -3.43 -2.53 3.48
CA LEU A 64 -4.17 -2.12 4.67
C LEU A 64 -4.98 -0.87 4.32
N TYR A 65 -6.31 -0.98 4.37
CA TYR A 65 -7.25 0.07 3.94
C TYR A 65 -6.94 0.67 2.54
N GLY A 66 -6.47 -0.17 1.63
CA GLY A 66 -6.15 0.21 0.24
C GLY A 66 -4.73 0.67 -0.01
N HIS A 67 -3.94 0.85 1.04
CA HIS A 67 -2.52 1.18 0.90
C HIS A 67 -1.65 -0.05 1.05
N SER A 68 -0.76 -0.29 0.09
CA SER A 68 0.22 -1.38 0.15
C SER A 68 1.07 -1.22 1.41
N LEU A 69 1.18 -2.30 2.17
CA LEU A 69 2.04 -2.32 3.35
C LEU A 69 3.50 -2.23 2.92
N PRO A 70 4.31 -1.39 3.59
CA PRO A 70 5.74 -1.32 3.32
C PRO A 70 6.43 -2.61 3.78
N SER A 71 7.68 -2.81 3.33
CA SER A 71 8.56 -3.83 3.92
C SER A 71 8.86 -3.48 5.37
N GLY A 72 8.66 -4.41 6.29
CA GLY A 72 8.87 -4.22 7.72
C GLY A 72 8.33 -5.39 8.53
N ARG A 73 8.25 -5.23 9.86
CA ARG A 73 7.67 -6.24 10.75
C ARG A 73 6.16 -6.34 10.57
N ALA A 74 5.64 -7.56 10.48
CA ALA A 74 4.21 -7.82 10.38
C ALA A 74 3.49 -7.52 11.71
N SER A 75 4.12 -7.80 12.85
CA SER A 75 3.60 -7.49 14.20
C SER A 75 3.20 -6.03 14.35
N ALA A 76 3.91 -5.13 13.68
CA ALA A 76 3.63 -3.71 13.72
C ALA A 76 2.23 -3.39 13.12
N TYR A 77 1.78 -4.12 12.11
CA TYR A 77 0.50 -3.90 11.42
C TYR A 77 -0.62 -4.80 11.92
N LEU A 78 -0.27 -5.79 12.73
CA LEU A 78 -1.19 -6.80 13.22
C LEU A 78 -1.35 -6.62 14.73
N PRO A 79 -2.16 -5.66 15.21
CA PRO A 79 -2.43 -5.48 16.64
C PRO A 79 -3.27 -6.62 17.26
N PHE A 80 -3.25 -7.80 16.61
CA PHE A 80 -3.68 -9.13 17.03
C PHE A 80 -5.20 -9.35 17.12
N LEU A 81 -5.81 -9.61 15.95
CA LEU A 81 -7.02 -10.42 15.71
C LEU A 81 -8.36 -10.03 16.38
N ARG A 82 -8.46 -8.92 17.11
CA ARG A 82 -9.65 -8.64 17.96
C ARG A 82 -10.89 -8.06 17.29
N VAL A 83 -10.88 -7.82 15.98
CA VAL A 83 -11.99 -7.13 15.31
C VAL A 83 -12.39 -7.83 14.02
N ASN A 84 -13.67 -8.20 13.93
CA ASN A 84 -14.26 -8.90 12.79
C ASN A 84 -14.25 -8.10 11.46
N ALA A 85 -13.64 -6.93 11.39
CA ALA A 85 -13.62 -6.07 10.20
C ALA A 85 -12.41 -6.37 9.27
N PRO A 86 -12.61 -6.53 7.95
CA PRO A 86 -11.50 -6.80 7.04
C PRO A 86 -10.77 -5.49 6.80
N ARG A 87 -9.55 -5.43 7.30
CA ARG A 87 -8.63 -4.29 7.10
C ARG A 87 -7.66 -4.55 5.97
N PHE A 88 -7.38 -5.84 5.78
CA PHE A 88 -6.41 -6.32 4.83
C PHE A 88 -7.10 -6.81 3.57
N VAL A 89 -6.54 -6.38 2.45
CA VAL A 89 -6.82 -7.00 1.15
C VAL A 89 -5.53 -7.58 0.60
N LEU A 90 -5.52 -8.88 0.36
CA LEU A 90 -4.49 -9.53 -0.42
C LEU A 90 -4.83 -9.39 -1.91
N ALA A 91 -4.19 -8.44 -2.57
CA ALA A 91 -4.26 -8.29 -4.01
C ALA A 91 -3.18 -9.17 -4.64
N PHE A 92 -3.53 -10.01 -5.60
CA PHE A 92 -2.53 -10.77 -6.33
C PHE A 92 -2.80 -10.74 -7.83
N THR A 93 -1.73 -10.85 -8.61
CA THR A 93 -1.82 -11.05 -10.05
C THR A 93 -1.23 -12.40 -10.36
N LYS A 94 -2.07 -13.36 -10.73
CA LYS A 94 -1.59 -14.61 -11.33
C LYS A 94 -0.91 -14.21 -12.63
N ARG A 95 0.41 -14.14 -12.62
CA ARG A 95 1.17 -13.90 -13.84
C ARG A 95 0.82 -15.06 -14.78
N ALA A 96 0.18 -14.75 -15.91
CA ALA A 96 0.10 -15.69 -17.02
C ALA A 96 1.55 -16.18 -17.28
N ALA A 97 1.74 -17.45 -17.61
CA ALA A 97 3.09 -17.97 -17.84
C ALA A 97 3.82 -17.04 -18.84
N THR A 98 4.89 -16.37 -18.37
CA THR A 98 5.76 -15.60 -19.25
C THR A 98 6.43 -16.59 -20.18
N MET A 99 6.43 -16.33 -21.49
CA MET A 99 7.12 -17.17 -22.43
C MET A 99 8.53 -16.62 -22.70
N PRO A 100 9.55 -17.48 -22.78
CA PRO A 100 10.88 -17.07 -23.21
C PRO A 100 10.85 -16.66 -24.68
N LEU A 101 11.51 -15.55 -25.03
CA LEU A 101 11.82 -15.11 -26.38
C LEU A 101 13.30 -14.81 -26.48
N PHE A 102 13.89 -15.10 -27.63
CA PHE A 102 15.29 -14.81 -27.90
C PHE A 102 15.36 -13.63 -28.86
N VAL A 103 16.20 -12.64 -28.56
CA VAL A 103 16.47 -11.54 -29.48
C VAL A 103 17.93 -11.60 -29.89
N LYS A 104 18.18 -11.82 -31.17
CA LYS A 104 19.51 -11.70 -31.75
C LYS A 104 19.77 -10.22 -32.05
N THR A 105 20.66 -9.61 -31.28
CA THR A 105 21.04 -8.21 -31.42
C THR A 105 21.90 -8.00 -32.66
N ILE A 106 22.02 -6.73 -33.07
CA ILE A 106 22.93 -6.30 -34.15
C ILE A 106 24.40 -6.65 -33.88
N SER A 107 24.79 -6.77 -32.60
CA SER A 107 26.13 -7.20 -32.18
C SER A 107 26.33 -8.71 -32.27
N GLY A 108 25.34 -9.46 -32.75
CA GLY A 108 25.39 -10.93 -32.84
C GLY A 108 25.09 -11.66 -31.53
N ARG A 109 24.84 -10.95 -30.43
CA ARG A 109 24.49 -11.54 -29.13
C ARG A 109 23.03 -11.96 -29.09
N THR A 110 22.74 -13.11 -28.50
CA THR A 110 21.36 -13.53 -28.22
C THR A 110 20.99 -13.16 -26.78
N VAL A 111 19.91 -12.39 -26.62
CA VAL A 111 19.35 -12.00 -25.31
C VAL A 111 18.04 -12.75 -25.09
N CYS A 112 17.91 -13.44 -23.96
CA CYS A 112 16.65 -14.09 -23.56
C CYS A 112 15.77 -13.11 -22.77
N LEU A 113 14.54 -12.91 -23.22
CA LEU A 113 13.50 -12.11 -22.57
C LEU A 113 12.36 -13.02 -22.12
N HIS A 114 11.75 -12.73 -20.97
CA HIS A 114 10.55 -13.42 -20.51
C HIS A 114 9.39 -12.45 -20.64
N VAL A 115 8.52 -12.67 -21.62
CA VAL A 115 7.46 -11.72 -21.99
C VAL A 115 6.08 -12.33 -21.83
N TYR A 116 5.07 -11.49 -21.69
CA TYR A 116 3.68 -11.93 -21.78
C TYR A 116 3.18 -11.84 -23.23
N ALA A 117 2.29 -12.76 -23.62
CA ALA A 117 1.69 -12.74 -24.96
C ALA A 117 0.90 -11.44 -25.25
N HIS A 118 0.44 -10.73 -24.22
CA HIS A 118 -0.30 -9.47 -24.34
C HIS A 118 0.59 -8.21 -24.26
N GLU A 119 1.89 -8.35 -23.99
CA GLU A 119 2.80 -7.21 -24.08
C GLU A 119 2.90 -6.72 -25.52
N THR A 120 3.01 -5.41 -25.65
CA THR A 120 3.24 -4.74 -26.92
C THR A 120 4.70 -4.88 -27.35
N ILE A 121 4.97 -4.78 -28.66
CA ILE A 121 6.33 -4.80 -29.18
C ILE A 121 7.15 -3.61 -28.62
N GLY A 122 6.52 -2.46 -28.37
CA GLY A 122 7.16 -1.34 -27.70
C GLY A 122 7.65 -1.71 -26.28
N GLN A 123 6.85 -2.45 -25.52
CA GLN A 123 7.26 -2.97 -24.20
C GLN A 123 8.40 -3.99 -24.31
N VAL A 124 8.36 -4.90 -25.29
CA VAL A 124 9.46 -5.85 -25.54
C VAL A 124 10.77 -5.14 -25.90
N LYS A 125 10.71 -4.04 -26.68
CA LYS A 125 11.89 -3.20 -26.98
C LYS A 125 12.43 -2.53 -25.73
N ALA A 126 11.57 -2.03 -24.83
CA ALA A 126 11.98 -1.41 -23.57
C ALA A 126 12.68 -2.43 -22.66
N MET A 127 12.14 -3.65 -22.54
CA MET A 127 12.80 -4.74 -21.80
C MET A 127 14.17 -5.13 -22.37
N LEU A 128 14.36 -4.95 -23.70
CA LEU A 128 15.65 -5.17 -24.33
C LEU A 128 16.62 -4.02 -24.07
N GLU A 129 16.14 -2.77 -24.07
CA GLU A 129 16.93 -1.59 -23.69
C GLU A 129 17.44 -1.72 -22.25
N ASP A 130 16.63 -2.18 -21.31
CA ASP A 130 17.07 -2.43 -19.93
C ASP A 130 18.26 -3.42 -19.84
N LYS A 131 18.36 -4.36 -20.80
CA LYS A 131 19.42 -5.38 -20.82
C LYS A 131 20.66 -5.02 -21.61
N ASP A 132 20.56 -4.07 -22.53
CA ASP A 132 21.68 -3.71 -23.40
C ASP A 132 21.99 -2.23 -23.50
N ALA A 133 21.24 -1.39 -22.80
CA ALA A 133 21.39 0.05 -22.70
C ALA A 133 21.35 0.79 -24.05
N ILE A 134 20.69 0.21 -25.07
CA ILE A 134 20.48 0.85 -26.38
C ILE A 134 19.06 1.44 -26.45
N PRO A 135 18.91 2.75 -26.74
CA PRO A 135 17.61 3.42 -26.77
C PRO A 135 16.56 2.80 -27.71
N VAL A 136 15.35 2.57 -27.18
CA VAL A 136 14.17 2.03 -27.89
C VAL A 136 13.85 2.79 -29.17
N ALA A 137 14.04 4.12 -29.17
CA ALA A 137 13.67 5.03 -30.26
C ALA A 137 14.34 4.68 -31.61
N SER A 138 15.40 3.87 -31.60
CA SER A 138 16.18 3.49 -32.79
C SER A 138 16.12 1.99 -33.14
N ARG A 139 15.36 1.19 -32.38
CA ARG A 139 15.41 -0.27 -32.43
C ARG A 139 14.27 -0.86 -33.25
N ARG A 140 14.61 -1.57 -34.33
CA ARG A 140 13.66 -2.37 -35.14
C ARG A 140 13.76 -3.84 -34.72
N LEU A 141 12.62 -4.51 -34.57
CA LEU A 141 12.54 -5.96 -34.35
C LEU A 141 11.85 -6.61 -35.55
N VAL A 142 12.37 -7.73 -36.01
CA VAL A 142 11.84 -8.49 -37.15
C VAL A 142 11.56 -9.92 -36.73
N TYR A 143 10.42 -10.46 -37.16
CA TYR A 143 10.04 -11.87 -37.01
C TYR A 143 9.40 -12.38 -38.30
N GLY A 144 9.81 -13.56 -38.77
CA GLY A 144 9.24 -14.15 -39.99
C GLY A 144 9.35 -13.25 -41.24
N GLY A 145 10.38 -12.41 -41.30
CA GLY A 145 10.57 -11.43 -42.38
C GLY A 145 9.73 -10.16 -42.27
N VAL A 146 8.89 -10.03 -41.24
CA VAL A 146 8.02 -8.86 -41.00
C VAL A 146 8.59 -8.00 -39.88
N GLU A 147 8.68 -6.69 -40.12
CA GLU A 147 8.99 -5.72 -39.08
C GLU A 147 7.82 -5.57 -38.10
N LEU A 148 8.15 -5.60 -36.82
CA LEU A 148 7.18 -5.56 -35.75
C LEU A 148 6.86 -4.12 -35.34
N ALA A 149 5.57 -3.76 -35.38
CA ALA A 149 5.04 -2.46 -35.02
C ALA A 149 4.81 -2.34 -33.51
N ASP A 150 5.21 -1.21 -32.92
CA ASP A 150 5.27 -1.00 -31.47
C ASP A 150 3.93 -1.18 -30.77
N TRP A 151 2.83 -0.79 -31.41
CA TRP A 151 1.48 -0.84 -30.87
C TRP A 151 0.80 -2.22 -31.00
N HIS A 152 1.44 -3.20 -31.64
CA HIS A 152 0.92 -4.56 -31.74
C HIS A 152 1.45 -5.44 -30.61
N THR A 153 0.66 -6.42 -30.18
CA THR A 153 1.04 -7.37 -29.14
C THR A 153 1.87 -8.51 -29.70
N VAL A 154 2.63 -9.19 -28.84
CA VAL A 154 3.38 -10.40 -29.20
C VAL A 154 2.46 -11.49 -29.78
N SER A 155 1.28 -11.68 -29.18
CA SER A 155 0.26 -12.63 -29.66
C SER A 155 -0.30 -12.29 -31.04
N ARG A 156 -0.37 -11.00 -31.41
CA ARG A 156 -0.88 -10.57 -32.71
C ARG A 156 0.00 -11.03 -33.87
N TYR A 157 1.29 -11.19 -33.61
CA TYR A 157 2.25 -11.76 -34.56
C TYR A 157 2.38 -13.28 -34.46
N ASN A 158 1.57 -13.92 -33.61
CA ASN A 158 1.62 -15.37 -33.34
C ASN A 158 3.03 -15.87 -32.95
N ILE A 159 3.82 -15.01 -32.30
CA ILE A 159 5.17 -15.35 -31.84
C ILE A 159 5.05 -16.40 -30.74
N GLN A 160 5.65 -17.57 -30.97
CA GLN A 160 5.58 -18.71 -30.06
C GLN A 160 6.64 -18.64 -28.96
N PRO A 161 6.47 -19.39 -27.85
CA PRO A 161 7.54 -19.60 -26.88
C PRO A 161 8.81 -20.11 -27.56
N ASN A 162 9.97 -19.60 -27.11
CA ASN A 162 11.30 -19.85 -27.67
C ASN A 162 11.55 -19.30 -29.09
N ALA A 163 10.66 -18.47 -29.62
CA ALA A 163 10.90 -17.82 -30.91
C ALA A 163 12.11 -16.87 -30.85
N THR A 164 12.79 -16.72 -31.99
CA THR A 164 13.91 -15.78 -32.16
C THR A 164 13.50 -14.58 -33.00
N LEU A 165 13.73 -13.39 -32.47
CA LEU A 165 13.55 -12.08 -33.09
C LEU A 165 14.91 -11.52 -33.53
N HIS A 166 14.93 -10.77 -34.63
CA HIS A 166 16.16 -10.15 -35.15
C HIS A 166 16.12 -8.63 -34.97
N GLY A 167 17.12 -8.06 -34.29
CA GLY A 167 17.30 -6.62 -34.15
C GLY A 167 18.02 -5.99 -35.36
N LEU A 168 17.53 -4.85 -35.86
CA LEU A 168 18.19 -4.05 -36.90
C LEU A 168 18.48 -2.62 -36.39
N ALA A 169 19.58 -2.01 -36.84
CA ALA A 169 20.05 -0.70 -36.37
C ALA A 169 19.52 0.49 -37.19
N ARG A 170 19.36 1.65 -36.51
CA ARG A 170 19.43 3.00 -37.07
C ARG A 170 20.38 3.83 -36.19
N LEU A 171 21.28 4.62 -36.78
CA LEU A 171 22.28 5.42 -36.05
C LEU A 171 21.68 6.70 -35.47
N VAL A 172 21.87 6.95 -34.16
CA VAL A 172 22.19 8.23 -33.46
C VAL A 172 22.42 7.90 -31.97
N GLY A 173 23.39 8.55 -31.31
CA GLY A 173 23.96 8.15 -30.01
C GLY A 173 23.63 9.00 -28.78
N GLY A 174 24.14 8.56 -27.62
CA GLY A 174 24.49 9.41 -26.47
C GLY A 174 23.82 9.16 -25.09
N SER A 175 24.30 8.15 -24.36
CA SER A 175 24.61 8.07 -22.89
C SER A 175 23.66 8.51 -21.74
N ALA A 176 23.07 7.50 -21.10
CA ALA A 176 23.04 7.04 -19.67
C ALA A 176 23.21 7.95 -18.41
N MET A 177 22.21 7.81 -17.51
CA MET A 177 22.19 7.37 -16.07
C MET A 177 22.94 8.10 -14.93
N HIS A 178 22.27 8.27 -13.76
CA HIS A 178 22.53 7.48 -12.53
C HIS A 178 21.65 7.84 -11.29
N GLY A 179 21.29 6.80 -10.50
CA GLY A 179 21.60 6.77 -9.06
C GLY A 179 20.43 6.83 -8.04
N GLY A 180 20.10 5.68 -7.43
CA GLY A 180 19.36 5.62 -6.15
C GLY A 180 20.28 5.29 -4.97
N PRO A 181 19.83 5.38 -3.70
CA PRO A 181 20.61 4.85 -2.58
C PRO A 181 19.92 3.74 -1.75
N ALA A 182 20.78 3.11 -0.97
CA ALA A 182 20.69 1.83 -0.28
C ALA A 182 19.96 1.84 1.08
N ALA A 183 19.81 0.62 1.64
CA ALA A 183 19.14 0.29 2.90
C ALA A 183 20.09 0.16 4.11
N GLN A 184 19.53 0.23 5.34
CA GLN A 184 19.87 -0.46 6.64
C GLN A 184 19.44 0.41 7.85
N PRO A 185 19.44 -0.03 9.14
CA PRO A 185 19.18 -1.34 9.78
C PRO A 185 18.11 -1.29 10.92
N THR A 186 17.72 -2.47 11.40
CA THR A 186 16.90 -2.81 12.60
C THR A 186 17.74 -2.70 13.90
N THR A 187 17.31 -2.26 15.08
CA THR A 187 16.44 -2.93 16.07
C THR A 187 16.24 -2.00 17.30
N ARG A 188 15.10 -2.06 18.02
CA ARG A 188 15.00 -1.68 19.45
C ARG A 188 14.10 -2.68 20.17
N SER A 189 14.58 -3.19 21.30
CA SER A 189 13.89 -4.13 22.21
C SER A 189 13.21 -3.37 23.36
N GLY A 190 11.94 -3.71 23.66
CA GLY A 190 11.21 -3.33 24.89
C GLY A 190 10.58 -1.93 24.86
N GLY A 191 9.75 -1.57 23.89
CA GLY A 191 8.46 -2.21 23.58
C GLY A 191 7.29 -1.20 23.65
N THR A 192 7.56 0.08 23.96
CA THR A 192 6.61 1.18 23.83
C THR A 192 7.28 2.45 23.28
N VAL A 193 6.50 3.32 22.61
CA VAL A 193 6.94 4.62 22.08
C VAL A 193 6.01 5.71 22.61
N LYS A 194 6.58 6.83 23.09
CA LYS A 194 5.78 7.99 23.54
C LYS A 194 5.21 8.75 22.35
N PHE A 195 3.92 9.02 22.39
CA PHE A 195 3.20 9.77 21.36
C PHE A 195 1.96 10.42 21.95
N ALA A 196 1.38 11.38 21.24
CA ALA A 196 0.10 11.95 21.59
C ALA A 196 -0.96 10.88 21.88
N ASP A 197 -1.85 11.16 22.82
CA ASP A 197 -2.96 10.28 23.13
C ASP A 197 -4.07 10.42 22.08
N VAL A 198 -3.87 9.78 20.93
CA VAL A 198 -4.87 9.77 19.85
C VAL A 198 -6.19 9.09 20.25
N GLY A 199 -6.19 8.33 21.34
CA GLY A 199 -7.38 7.70 21.90
C GLY A 199 -8.26 8.64 22.73
N ASN A 200 -7.76 9.82 23.08
CA ASN A 200 -8.49 10.82 23.84
C ASN A 200 -8.96 11.96 22.93
N PRO A 201 -10.28 12.12 22.68
CA PRO A 201 -10.78 13.20 21.81
C PRO A 201 -10.51 14.60 22.37
N ASP A 202 -10.37 14.77 23.68
CA ASP A 202 -10.08 16.07 24.32
C ASP A 202 -8.68 16.60 23.98
N MET A 203 -7.81 15.70 23.50
CA MET A 203 -6.48 16.03 23.02
C MET A 203 -6.46 16.59 21.61
N MET A 204 -7.59 16.51 20.88
CA MET A 204 -7.71 17.06 19.54
C MET A 204 -8.00 18.56 19.59
N GLU A 205 -7.27 19.33 18.77
CA GLU A 205 -7.50 20.75 18.59
C GLU A 205 -7.56 21.13 17.11
N VAL A 206 -8.29 22.21 16.84
CA VAL A 206 -8.43 22.78 15.51
C VAL A 206 -7.54 24.01 15.42
N VAL A 207 -6.58 23.97 14.48
CA VAL A 207 -5.60 25.03 14.24
C VAL A 207 -5.94 25.72 12.92
N SER A 208 -5.99 27.05 12.96
CA SER A 208 -6.20 27.86 11.76
C SER A 208 -4.90 28.03 10.97
N PHE A 209 -4.99 28.03 9.64
CA PHE A 209 -3.83 28.28 8.79
C PHE A 209 -3.36 29.74 8.87
N SER A 210 -2.04 29.93 8.78
CA SER A 210 -1.41 31.24 8.69
C SER A 210 -0.58 31.33 7.42
N SER A 211 -0.73 32.43 6.68
CA SER A 211 0.09 32.72 5.50
C SER A 211 1.55 33.06 5.83
N ALA A 212 1.87 33.32 7.11
CA ALA A 212 3.22 33.60 7.59
C ALA A 212 3.95 32.33 8.07
N ALA A 213 3.34 31.14 7.94
CA ALA A 213 3.96 29.90 8.38
C ALA A 213 5.20 29.56 7.53
N PRO A 214 6.34 29.19 8.14
CA PRO A 214 7.52 28.76 7.38
C PRO A 214 7.28 27.41 6.69
N ALA A 215 8.16 27.06 5.73
CA ALA A 215 8.01 25.84 4.92
C ALA A 215 7.91 24.55 5.76
N TRP A 216 8.68 24.44 6.84
CA TRP A 216 8.61 23.28 7.76
C TRP A 216 7.36 23.24 8.64
N ARG A 217 6.50 24.26 8.55
CA ARG A 217 5.17 24.31 9.19
C ARG A 217 4.03 24.10 8.17
N CYS A 218 4.34 23.72 6.92
CA CYS A 218 3.34 23.40 5.92
C CYS A 218 2.81 21.96 6.10
N VAL A 219 1.50 21.78 5.91
CA VAL A 219 0.83 20.47 5.98
C VAL A 219 0.31 20.06 4.60
N GLY A 220 0.31 18.76 4.32
CA GLY A 220 -0.32 18.17 3.14
C GLY A 220 -1.73 17.63 3.44
N HIS A 221 -2.50 17.33 2.38
CA HIS A 221 -3.73 16.56 2.56
C HIS A 221 -3.43 15.17 3.13
N GLY A 222 -4.26 14.68 4.06
CA GLY A 222 -4.06 13.41 4.74
C GLY A 222 -3.41 13.57 6.11
N LEU A 223 -2.64 12.57 6.49
CA LEU A 223 -1.89 12.49 7.73
C LEU A 223 -0.63 13.35 7.66
N ASN A 224 -0.37 14.11 8.71
CA ASN A 224 0.84 14.88 8.92
C ASN A 224 1.40 14.52 10.29
N LEU A 225 2.68 14.15 10.36
CA LEU A 225 3.34 13.89 11.64
C LEU A 225 3.95 15.17 12.18
N MET A 226 4.07 15.23 13.50
CA MET A 226 4.67 16.35 14.21
C MET A 226 5.89 15.85 14.95
N ALA A 227 7.01 16.55 14.80
CA ALA A 227 8.25 16.29 15.53
C ALA A 227 8.92 17.62 15.90
N THR A 228 9.90 17.57 16.80
CA THR A 228 10.75 18.74 17.08
C THR A 228 12.09 18.55 16.36
N CYS A 229 12.57 19.57 15.64
CA CYS A 229 13.87 19.49 15.00
C CYS A 229 15.00 19.54 16.04
N VAL A 230 15.96 18.62 15.92
CA VAL A 230 17.09 18.47 16.85
C VAL A 230 18.42 18.96 16.28
N ASN A 231 18.47 19.32 14.99
CA ASN A 231 19.67 19.88 14.38
C ASN A 231 19.82 21.35 14.80
N CYS A 232 20.84 21.66 15.61
CA CYS A 232 21.12 23.01 16.13
C CYS A 232 21.49 24.04 15.05
N THR A 233 21.84 23.59 13.84
CA THR A 233 22.15 24.46 12.70
C THR A 233 20.95 24.72 11.78
N CYS A 234 19.82 24.07 12.04
CA CYS A 234 18.60 24.21 11.24
C CYS A 234 17.75 25.40 11.73
N ASP A 235 17.17 26.15 10.81
CA ASP A 235 16.23 27.24 11.13
C ASP A 235 15.01 26.76 11.95
N ALA A 236 14.66 25.48 11.84
CA ALA A 236 13.59 24.86 12.60
C ALA A 236 14.04 24.33 13.98
N PHE A 237 15.30 24.50 14.39
CA PHE A 237 15.83 23.94 15.65
C PHE A 237 14.94 24.26 16.85
N GLY A 238 14.59 23.25 17.64
CA GLY A 238 13.72 23.39 18.82
C GLY A 238 12.25 23.68 18.48
N SER A 239 11.91 23.94 17.22
CA SER A 239 10.55 24.18 16.75
C SER A 239 9.88 22.89 16.29
N THR A 240 8.55 22.87 16.38
CA THR A 240 7.74 21.79 15.80
C THR A 240 7.74 21.88 14.28
N VAL A 241 8.06 20.77 13.63
CA VAL A 241 7.96 20.58 12.18
C VAL A 241 6.79 19.68 11.83
N TYR A 242 6.10 19.97 10.72
CA TYR A 242 5.07 19.10 10.15
C TYR A 242 5.65 18.29 9.00
N ILE A 243 5.39 16.98 9.02
CA ILE A 243 5.97 16.02 8.08
C ILE A 243 4.81 15.33 7.35
N PRO A 244 4.41 15.83 6.16
CA PRO A 244 3.30 15.27 5.41
C PRO A 244 3.53 13.80 5.03
N GLN A 245 2.63 12.92 5.46
CA GLN A 245 2.62 11.50 5.08
C GLN A 245 1.62 11.20 3.97
N GLY A 246 0.67 12.11 3.74
CA GLY A 246 -0.40 11.90 2.80
C GLY A 246 -1.39 10.85 3.29
N PHE A 247 -1.80 9.95 2.42
CA PHE A 247 -2.74 8.87 2.74
C PHE A 247 -2.04 7.57 3.14
N ARG A 248 -0.74 7.60 3.45
CA ARG A 248 -0.01 6.40 3.84
C ARG A 248 -0.31 6.03 5.29
N PRO A 249 -0.39 4.73 5.64
CA PRO A 249 -0.47 4.31 7.02
C PRO A 249 0.82 4.69 7.75
N PHE A 250 0.67 5.30 8.91
CA PHE A 250 1.75 5.54 9.87
C PHE A 250 1.75 4.44 10.90
N ASN A 251 2.93 3.93 11.21
CA ASN A 251 3.14 2.95 12.27
C ASN A 251 4.22 3.45 13.22
N ILE A 252 3.85 3.72 14.47
CA ILE A 252 4.77 4.36 15.41
C ILE A 252 6.08 3.57 15.64
N LEU A 253 6.05 2.24 15.51
CA LEU A 253 7.21 1.39 15.78
C LEU A 253 8.19 1.32 14.61
N GLU A 254 7.70 1.51 13.39
CA GLU A 254 8.47 1.32 12.15
C GLU A 254 8.78 2.65 11.46
N HIS A 255 8.02 3.70 11.76
CA HIS A 255 8.08 4.94 10.99
C HIS A 255 9.31 5.76 11.34
N ARG A 256 10.11 6.05 10.32
CA ARG A 256 11.21 7.02 10.39
C ARG A 256 10.79 8.30 9.73
N SER A 257 11.21 9.42 10.30
CA SER A 257 10.86 10.74 9.81
C SER A 257 12.08 11.62 9.73
N ARG A 258 12.03 12.57 8.80
CA ARG A 258 13.08 13.54 8.57
C ARG A 258 12.52 14.94 8.69
N CYS A 259 13.32 15.84 9.22
CA CYS A 259 12.98 17.25 9.29
C CYS A 259 12.83 17.79 7.85
N PRO A 260 11.71 18.40 7.48
CA PRO A 260 11.52 18.94 6.13
C PRO A 260 12.43 20.14 5.81
N ALA A 261 13.05 20.76 6.82
CA ALA A 261 13.96 21.89 6.63
C ALA A 261 15.42 21.46 6.39
N CYS A 262 15.91 20.46 7.13
CA CYS A 262 17.34 20.08 7.11
C CYS A 262 17.60 18.59 6.86
N ASP A 263 16.55 17.81 6.60
CA ASP A 263 16.59 16.35 6.35
C ASP A 263 17.14 15.48 7.51
N GLU A 264 17.43 16.09 8.65
CA GLU A 264 17.91 15.40 9.86
C GLU A 264 16.84 14.44 10.39
N CYS A 265 17.27 13.29 10.93
CA CYS A 265 16.36 12.31 11.48
C CYS A 265 15.62 12.86 12.71
N VAL A 266 14.29 12.73 12.73
CA VAL A 266 13.45 13.19 13.84
C VAL A 266 12.44 12.12 14.25
N SER A 267 12.14 12.08 15.53
CA SER A 267 11.14 11.16 16.10
C SER A 267 9.78 11.86 16.18
N PRO A 268 8.75 11.33 15.49
CA PRO A 268 7.39 11.85 15.62
C PRO A 268 6.87 11.74 17.05
N MET A 269 6.25 12.82 17.54
CA MET A 269 5.63 12.91 18.87
C MET A 269 4.11 13.09 18.82
N SER A 270 3.57 13.52 17.67
CA SER A 270 2.14 13.66 17.44
C SER A 270 1.77 13.52 15.95
N CYS A 271 0.48 13.63 15.68
CA CYS A 271 -0.06 13.70 14.33
C CYS A 271 -1.24 14.68 14.23
N GLY A 272 -1.52 15.08 12.99
CA GLY A 272 -2.73 15.78 12.62
C GLY A 272 -3.18 15.47 11.20
N PHE A 273 -4.34 16.00 10.85
CA PHE A 273 -5.13 15.61 9.71
C PHE A 273 -5.66 16.85 8.98
N TYR A 274 -5.59 16.79 7.65
CA TYR A 274 -6.11 17.86 6.79
C TYR A 274 -6.83 17.28 5.58
N LYS A 275 -8.10 17.67 5.37
CA LYS A 275 -8.92 17.26 4.21
C LYS A 275 -8.92 15.74 3.97
N CYS A 276 -9.12 14.97 5.04
CA CYS A 276 -9.09 13.51 4.98
C CYS A 276 -10.05 12.86 5.96
N LEU A 277 -10.42 11.62 5.66
CA LEU A 277 -10.92 10.71 6.68
C LEU A 277 -9.73 10.04 7.36
N TRP A 278 -9.83 9.77 8.65
CA TRP A 278 -8.77 9.08 9.38
C TRP A 278 -9.33 8.15 10.43
N ARG A 279 -8.51 7.19 10.84
CA ARG A 279 -8.75 6.32 12.00
C ARG A 279 -7.43 5.85 12.58
N PHE A 280 -7.47 5.34 13.79
CA PHE A 280 -6.33 4.69 14.41
C PHE A 280 -6.72 3.35 15.02
N GLU A 281 -5.68 2.60 15.32
CA GLU A 281 -5.73 1.40 16.13
C GLU A 281 -4.41 1.24 16.85
N GLY A 282 -4.46 0.85 18.12
CA GLY A 282 -3.24 0.65 18.89
C GLY A 282 -3.51 -0.05 20.21
N THR A 283 -2.42 -0.34 20.91
CA THR A 283 -2.44 -0.86 22.27
C THR A 283 -1.61 0.06 23.14
N LYS A 284 -2.16 0.46 24.28
CA LYS A 284 -1.43 1.17 25.34
C LYS A 284 -1.84 0.60 26.69
N ALA A 285 -0.87 0.37 27.58
CA ALA A 285 -1.10 -0.25 28.89
C ALA A 285 -1.88 -1.58 28.81
N GLY A 286 -1.54 -2.44 27.83
CA GLY A 286 -2.21 -3.72 27.57
C GLY A 286 -3.66 -3.62 27.05
N MET A 287 -4.21 -2.41 26.92
CA MET A 287 -5.57 -2.17 26.45
C MET A 287 -5.60 -1.86 24.96
N HIS A 288 -6.36 -2.66 24.22
CA HIS A 288 -6.61 -2.44 22.80
C HIS A 288 -7.58 -1.27 22.60
N MET A 289 -7.23 -0.36 21.70
CA MET A 289 -8.05 0.79 21.32
C MET A 289 -8.21 0.86 19.81
N SER A 290 -9.40 1.19 19.35
CA SER A 290 -9.65 1.49 17.95
C SER A 290 -10.71 2.57 17.80
N SER A 291 -10.58 3.38 16.76
CA SER A 291 -11.62 4.33 16.36
C SER A 291 -12.35 3.86 15.10
N GLY A 292 -13.56 4.40 14.91
CA GLY A 292 -14.20 4.45 13.60
C GLY A 292 -13.49 5.43 12.67
N TRP A 293 -14.02 5.62 11.46
CA TRP A 293 -13.54 6.68 10.57
C TRP A 293 -14.07 8.03 11.04
N ASN A 294 -13.15 8.95 11.34
CA ASN A 294 -13.42 10.36 11.63
C ASN A 294 -13.11 11.22 10.41
N ALA A 295 -13.67 12.42 10.35
CA ALA A 295 -13.48 13.34 9.23
C ALA A 295 -12.78 14.63 9.68
N ALA A 296 -11.68 14.96 9.01
CA ALA A 296 -11.02 16.25 9.10
C ALA A 296 -11.47 17.11 7.91
N GLU A 297 -12.60 17.80 8.10
CA GLU A 297 -13.23 18.65 7.09
C GLU A 297 -12.87 20.12 7.26
N GLY A 298 -13.22 20.91 6.24
CA GLY A 298 -12.96 22.35 6.22
C GLY A 298 -11.54 22.73 5.82
N ASN A 299 -11.26 24.03 5.93
CA ASN A 299 -9.95 24.61 5.63
C ASN A 299 -9.19 24.91 6.93
N VAL A 300 -9.12 23.89 7.80
CA VAL A 300 -8.47 23.93 9.11
C VAL A 300 -7.66 22.67 9.33
N PHE A 301 -6.69 22.71 10.23
CA PHE A 301 -5.86 21.57 10.58
C PHE A 301 -6.33 20.97 11.90
N HIS A 302 -6.59 19.66 11.93
CA HIS A 302 -7.02 18.95 13.14
C HIS A 302 -5.82 18.20 13.70
N GLN A 303 -5.27 18.61 14.85
CA GLN A 303 -4.06 17.99 15.42
C GLN A 303 -4.27 17.49 16.83
N TYR A 304 -3.48 16.50 17.22
CA TYR A 304 -3.41 16.08 18.61
C TYR A 304 -2.32 16.84 19.36
N LYS A 305 -2.61 17.31 20.56
CA LYS A 305 -1.63 17.93 21.46
C LYS A 305 -0.61 16.91 21.96
N SER A 306 0.64 17.33 22.14
CA SER A 306 1.73 16.45 22.60
C SER A 306 2.72 17.12 23.55
N GLU A 307 2.26 18.08 24.35
CA GLU A 307 3.10 18.74 25.35
C GLU A 307 3.42 17.76 26.49
N GLY A 308 4.72 17.54 26.76
CA GLY A 308 5.30 16.87 27.93
C GLY A 308 4.48 15.75 28.59
N SER A 309 3.60 16.14 29.52
CA SER A 309 2.78 15.26 30.36
C SER A 309 1.60 14.59 29.65
N SER A 310 1.25 15.04 28.46
CA SER A 310 0.07 14.60 27.72
C SER A 310 0.31 13.43 26.75
N MET A 311 1.59 13.08 26.51
CA MET A 311 1.96 11.91 25.71
C MET A 311 1.82 10.62 26.52
N VAL A 312 1.38 9.57 25.84
CA VAL A 312 1.22 8.22 26.41
C VAL A 312 2.17 7.23 25.74
N ALA A 313 2.52 6.17 26.46
CA ALA A 313 3.36 5.10 25.96
C ALA A 313 2.50 4.09 25.18
N TRP A 314 2.66 4.06 23.86
CA TRP A 314 2.00 3.11 22.96
C TRP A 314 2.86 1.87 22.77
N GLU A 315 2.30 0.69 23.01
CA GLU A 315 2.90 -0.61 22.66
C GLU A 315 2.80 -0.85 21.15
N SER A 316 1.70 -0.41 20.55
CA SER A 316 1.52 -0.35 19.09
C SER A 316 0.58 0.79 18.75
N LEU A 317 0.81 1.46 17.63
CA LEU A 317 -0.13 2.45 17.10
C LEU A 317 0.02 2.54 15.58
N VAL A 318 -1.09 2.30 14.89
CA VAL A 318 -1.25 2.51 13.46
C VAL A 318 -2.30 3.59 13.24
N VAL A 319 -1.93 4.64 12.52
CA VAL A 319 -2.82 5.73 12.10
C VAL A 319 -2.93 5.71 10.59
N VAL A 320 -4.15 5.74 10.07
CA VAL A 320 -4.38 5.70 8.62
C VAL A 320 -5.29 6.84 8.23
N ALA A 321 -4.92 7.53 7.15
CA ALA A 321 -5.72 8.57 6.53
C ALA A 321 -6.08 8.17 5.08
N ARG A 322 -7.23 8.64 4.61
CA ARG A 322 -7.67 8.51 3.21
C ARG A 322 -8.41 9.76 2.76
N ALA A 323 -8.61 9.93 1.46
CA ALA A 323 -9.33 11.09 0.95
C ALA A 323 -10.79 11.15 1.46
N LEU A 324 -11.33 12.35 1.66
CA LEU A 324 -12.74 12.58 2.05
C LEU A 324 -13.73 11.95 1.06
N LYS A 325 -13.37 11.94 -0.23
CA LYS A 325 -14.12 11.26 -1.28
C LYS A 325 -13.31 10.06 -1.77
N MET A 326 -13.71 8.86 -1.34
CA MET A 326 -13.22 7.61 -1.90
C MET A 326 -13.64 7.53 -3.37
N LYS A 327 -12.67 7.65 -4.27
CA LYS A 327 -12.86 7.45 -5.70
C LYS A 327 -12.61 6.01 -6.12
N GLU A 328 -12.28 5.10 -5.22
CA GLU A 328 -11.93 3.72 -5.55
C GLU A 328 -12.74 2.72 -4.74
N CYS A 329 -13.03 1.57 -5.36
CA CYS A 329 -13.77 0.50 -4.75
C CYS A 329 -12.94 -0.19 -3.66
N VAL A 330 -13.52 -0.36 -2.47
CA VAL A 330 -12.85 -0.96 -1.30
C VAL A 330 -12.46 -2.43 -1.48
N VAL A 331 -12.99 -3.11 -2.50
CA VAL A 331 -12.65 -4.49 -2.81
C VAL A 331 -11.59 -4.52 -3.90
N CYS A 332 -11.90 -4.08 -5.11
CA CYS A 332 -10.99 -4.22 -6.26
C CYS A 332 -9.98 -3.07 -6.42
N PHE A 333 -10.12 -1.97 -5.67
CA PHE A 333 -9.30 -0.76 -5.77
C PHE A 333 -9.29 -0.10 -7.16
N GLU A 334 -10.33 -0.34 -7.96
CA GLU A 334 -10.56 0.36 -9.21
C GLU A 334 -11.41 1.60 -8.99
N GLU A 335 -11.30 2.58 -9.89
CA GLU A 335 -12.06 3.81 -9.81
C GLU A 335 -13.59 3.55 -9.81
N LEU A 336 -14.27 4.16 -8.84
CA LEU A 336 -15.72 4.24 -8.70
C LEU A 336 -16.25 5.26 -9.70
N ARG A 337 -16.29 4.88 -10.97
CA ARG A 337 -17.06 5.59 -12.00
C ARG A 337 -18.54 5.49 -11.64
N ASP A 338 -19.32 6.54 -11.89
CA ASP A 338 -20.69 6.64 -11.34
C ASP A 338 -21.66 5.54 -11.83
N LEU A 339 -21.35 4.85 -12.92
CA LEU A 339 -22.09 3.66 -13.39
C LEU A 339 -21.60 2.38 -12.68
N GLY A 340 -22.54 1.63 -12.08
CA GLY A 340 -22.26 0.32 -11.48
C GLY A 340 -21.63 0.37 -10.09
N VAL A 341 -21.90 1.43 -9.33
CA VAL A 341 -21.45 1.62 -7.94
C VAL A 341 -22.65 1.59 -7.01
N THR A 342 -22.55 0.81 -5.94
CA THR A 342 -23.54 0.76 -4.87
C THR A 342 -22.99 1.52 -3.66
N SER A 343 -23.79 2.46 -3.14
CA SER A 343 -23.55 3.10 -1.84
C SER A 343 -24.24 2.30 -0.74
N LEU A 344 -23.47 1.88 0.26
CA LEU A 344 -23.98 1.15 1.41
C LEU A 344 -24.49 2.14 2.48
N LEU A 345 -25.31 1.66 3.42
CA LEU A 345 -25.83 2.46 4.55
C LEU A 345 -24.72 3.10 5.40
N CYS A 346 -23.54 2.47 5.45
CA CYS A 346 -22.36 3.01 6.10
C CYS A 346 -21.58 4.03 5.25
N ASN A 347 -22.20 4.58 4.19
CA ASN A 347 -21.65 5.53 3.23
C ASN A 347 -20.42 5.03 2.44
N HIS A 348 -20.09 3.75 2.53
CA HIS A 348 -19.04 3.15 1.70
C HIS A 348 -19.58 2.84 0.30
N ARG A 349 -18.78 3.22 -0.70
CA ARG A 349 -19.04 2.94 -2.11
C ARG A 349 -18.25 1.72 -2.57
N ILE A 350 -18.90 0.85 -3.33
CA ILE A 350 -18.35 -0.41 -3.84
C ILE A 350 -18.92 -0.69 -5.23
N HIS A 351 -18.15 -1.25 -6.16
CA HIS A 351 -18.73 -1.72 -7.43
C HIS A 351 -19.80 -2.78 -7.15
N SER A 352 -20.95 -2.69 -7.82
CA SER A 352 -22.07 -3.61 -7.61
C SER A 352 -21.68 -5.07 -7.87
N THR A 353 -20.77 -5.30 -8.81
CA THR A 353 -20.17 -6.62 -9.09
C THR A 353 -19.35 -7.14 -7.91
N CYS A 354 -18.48 -6.31 -7.33
CA CYS A 354 -17.71 -6.65 -6.13
C CYS A 354 -18.61 -6.90 -4.92
N LEU A 355 -19.68 -6.11 -4.76
CA LEU A 355 -20.65 -6.32 -3.68
C LEU A 355 -21.42 -7.63 -3.84
N THR A 356 -21.81 -7.98 -5.06
CA THR A 356 -22.50 -9.23 -5.35
C THR A 356 -21.60 -10.42 -5.04
N GLN A 357 -20.33 -10.39 -5.50
CA GLN A 357 -19.34 -11.44 -5.20
C GLN A 357 -19.12 -11.59 -3.69
N TRP A 358 -18.96 -10.47 -2.98
CA TRP A 358 -18.83 -10.45 -1.53
C TRP A 358 -20.04 -11.07 -0.82
N THR A 359 -21.25 -10.66 -1.19
CA THR A 359 -22.50 -11.16 -0.62
C THR A 359 -22.64 -12.67 -0.84
N SER A 360 -22.33 -13.16 -2.05
CA SER A 360 -22.34 -14.59 -2.35
C SER A 360 -21.32 -15.35 -1.51
N SER A 361 -20.12 -14.80 -1.31
CA SER A 361 -19.10 -15.39 -0.43
C SER A 361 -19.53 -15.42 1.05
N CYS A 362 -20.22 -14.40 1.54
CA CYS A 362 -20.80 -14.41 2.89
C CYS A 362 -21.84 -15.52 3.04
N ARG A 363 -22.77 -15.63 2.09
CA ARG A 363 -23.82 -16.66 2.11
C ARG A 363 -23.25 -18.07 2.04
N ALA A 364 -22.27 -18.32 1.17
CA ALA A 364 -21.61 -19.62 1.05
C ALA A 364 -20.90 -20.08 2.34
N ARG A 365 -20.53 -19.13 3.21
CA ARG A 365 -19.90 -19.40 4.52
C ARG A 365 -20.88 -19.29 5.69
N HIS A 366 -22.19 -19.22 5.43
CA HIS A 366 -23.22 -19.00 6.45
C HIS A 366 -22.97 -17.77 7.35
N ALA A 367 -22.32 -16.73 6.81
CA ALA A 367 -21.99 -15.50 7.52
C ALA A 367 -22.97 -14.37 7.19
N HIS A 368 -23.18 -13.45 8.15
CA HIS A 368 -23.98 -12.24 7.92
C HIS A 368 -23.40 -11.38 6.79
N VAL A 369 -24.28 -10.90 5.91
CA VAL A 369 -23.92 -9.95 4.86
C VAL A 369 -23.64 -8.60 5.49
N THR A 370 -22.38 -8.17 5.40
CA THR A 370 -21.87 -6.99 6.08
C THR A 370 -21.02 -6.17 5.11
N CYS A 371 -20.81 -4.88 5.35
CA CYS A 371 -19.88 -4.08 4.55
C CYS A 371 -18.47 -4.70 4.58
N PRO A 372 -17.80 -4.93 3.44
CA PRO A 372 -16.45 -5.51 3.40
C PRO A 372 -15.37 -4.60 3.99
N LEU A 373 -15.68 -3.33 4.28
CA LEU A 373 -14.72 -2.40 4.89
C LEU A 373 -14.97 -2.18 6.39
N CYS A 374 -16.23 -1.99 6.80
CA CYS A 374 -16.56 -1.63 8.19
C CYS A 374 -17.48 -2.63 8.91
N ARG A 375 -17.89 -3.70 8.23
CA ARG A 375 -18.82 -4.73 8.71
C ARG A 375 -20.19 -4.27 9.21
N ALA A 376 -20.58 -3.02 8.97
CA ALA A 376 -21.97 -2.60 9.17
C ALA A 376 -22.91 -3.55 8.41
N ARG A 377 -23.99 -3.99 9.05
CA ARG A 377 -24.99 -4.85 8.40
C ARG A 377 -25.59 -4.11 7.20
N LEU A 378 -25.79 -4.86 6.12
CA LEU A 378 -26.42 -4.32 4.91
C LEU A 378 -27.95 -4.42 4.95
N SER A 379 -28.50 -4.98 6.03
CA SER A 379 -29.91 -5.18 6.34
C SER A 379 -30.21 -4.70 7.75
#